data_AF-A0A7S4C439-F1
#
_entry.id   AF-A0A7S4C439-F1
#
_cell.length_a   1.000
_cell.length_b   1.000
_cell.length_c   1.000
_cell.angle_alpha   90.00
_cell.angle_beta   90.00
_cell.angle_gamma   90.00
#
_symmetry.space_group_name_H-M   'P 1'
#
loop_
_entity.id
_entity.type
_entity.pdbx_description
1 polymer ?
#
loop_
_entity_poly.entity_id
_entity_poly.type
_entity_poly.pdbx_seq_one_letter_code
_entity_poly.pdbx_strand_id
1 'polypeptide(L)'
;VLHLDDLIDKKDPLQVEYILSQLCEQKTPVQVAFLQGAVPIERRPPIFDLLLRFLQVCPVWSVNLGELRLSEAYCKRLAQCLRRTGITHMFYECTVAGTWKSEYRAIIRENRSKHGRWRFSPNCAQN
;
A
#
# COMPACT_ATOMS: atom_id res chain seq x y z
N VAL A 1 0.74 -2.10 -17.82
CA VAL A 1 0.42 -1.77 -16.41
C VAL A 1 0.52 -3.06 -15.65
N LEU A 2 1.45 -3.18 -14.68
CA LEU A 2 1.45 -4.34 -13.79
C LEU A 2 0.30 -4.14 -12.80
N HIS A 3 -0.71 -4.99 -12.94
CA HIS A 3 -1.70 -5.19 -11.90
C HIS A 3 -1.09 -6.19 -10.93
N LEU A 4 -1.13 -5.91 -9.63
CA LEU A 4 -0.66 -6.83 -8.60
C LEU A 4 -1.62 -8.04 -8.42
N ASP A 5 -2.35 -8.37 -9.48
CA ASP A 5 -3.25 -9.50 -9.64
C ASP A 5 -2.46 -10.77 -10.03
N ASP A 6 -1.17 -10.62 -10.38
CA ASP A 6 -0.24 -11.73 -10.66
C ASP A 6 0.25 -12.47 -9.39
N LEU A 7 -0.25 -12.10 -8.20
CA LEU A 7 -0.08 -12.91 -6.99
C LEU A 7 -0.92 -14.19 -7.12
N ILE A 8 -0.27 -15.26 -7.59
CA ILE A 8 -0.88 -16.58 -7.83
C ILE A 8 -1.47 -17.15 -6.53
N ASP A 9 -0.71 -17.06 -5.42
CA ASP A 9 -1.20 -17.40 -4.09
C ASP A 9 -0.83 -16.34 -3.05
N LYS A 10 -1.83 -15.57 -2.61
CA LYS A 10 -1.70 -14.54 -1.56
C LYS A 10 -1.55 -15.11 -0.16
N LYS A 11 -1.74 -16.42 0.01
CA LYS A 11 -1.55 -17.12 1.29
C LYS A 11 -0.15 -17.71 1.42
N ASP A 12 0.57 -17.87 0.30
CA ASP A 12 1.96 -18.32 0.30
C ASP A 12 2.90 -17.18 0.72
N PRO A 13 3.55 -17.28 1.90
CA PRO A 13 4.45 -16.23 2.36
C PRO A 13 5.65 -16.02 1.44
N LEU A 14 6.14 -17.05 0.75
CA LEU A 14 7.30 -16.93 -0.14
C LEU A 14 6.96 -16.12 -1.39
N GLN A 15 5.77 -16.34 -1.96
CA GLN A 15 5.31 -15.57 -3.12
C GLN A 15 5.06 -14.12 -2.78
N VAL A 16 4.40 -13.84 -1.65
CA VAL A 16 4.15 -12.47 -1.18
C VAL A 16 5.47 -11.74 -0.94
N GLU A 17 6.43 -12.37 -0.26
CA GLU A 17 7.75 -11.81 -0.01
C GLU A 17 8.54 -11.56 -1.30
N TYR A 18 8.56 -12.54 -2.21
CA TYR A 18 9.26 -12.42 -3.49
C TYR A 18 8.70 -11.26 -4.32
N ILE A 19 7.38 -11.19 -4.50
CA ILE A 19 6.74 -10.15 -5.32
C ILE A 19 6.96 -8.76 -4.74
N LEU A 20 6.77 -8.58 -3.43
CA LEU A 20 7.03 -7.28 -2.79
C LEU A 20 8.51 -6.88 -2.89
N SER A 21 9.44 -7.84 -2.81
CA SER A 21 10.88 -7.57 -2.96
C SER A 21 11.21 -7.14 -4.38
N GLN A 22 10.70 -7.86 -5.38
CA GLN A 22 10.91 -7.53 -6.79
C GLN A 22 10.35 -6.16 -7.14
N LEU A 23 9.16 -5.81 -6.63
CA LEU A 23 8.59 -4.47 -6.83
C LEU A 23 9.44 -3.38 -6.19
N CYS A 24 9.97 -3.62 -4.98
CA CYS A 24 10.90 -2.69 -4.33
C CYS A 24 12.19 -2.48 -5.13
N GLU A 25 12.72 -3.53 -5.75
CA GLU A 25 13.95 -3.49 -6.56
C GLU A 25 13.71 -2.74 -7.87
N GLN A 26 12.65 -3.10 -8.59
CA GLN A 26 12.34 -2.55 -9.91
C GLN A 26 11.75 -1.13 -9.84
N LYS A 27 11.12 -0.76 -8.72
CA LYS A 27 10.46 0.53 -8.48
C LYS A 27 9.44 0.90 -9.56
N THR A 28 8.85 -0.12 -10.22
CA THR A 28 7.89 0.09 -11.29
C THR A 28 6.64 0.77 -10.73
N PRO A 29 6.10 1.82 -11.39
CA PRO A 29 4.84 2.42 -10.99
C PRO A 29 3.70 1.41 -10.97
N VAL A 30 2.94 1.39 -9.88
CA VAL A 30 1.80 0.48 -9.66
C VAL A 30 0.53 1.32 -9.59
N GLN A 31 -0.41 1.06 -10.50
CA GLN A 31 -1.72 1.71 -10.44
C GLN A 31 -2.53 1.21 -9.25
N VAL A 32 -2.62 -0.11 -9.08
CA VAL A 32 -3.35 -0.73 -7.98
C VAL A 32 -2.54 -1.88 -7.39
N ALA A 33 -2.17 -1.76 -6.12
CA ALA A 33 -1.58 -2.84 -5.34
C ALA A 33 -2.69 -3.64 -4.65
N PHE A 34 -3.12 -4.75 -5.26
CA PHE A 34 -4.26 -5.55 -4.82
C PHE A 34 -3.85 -6.68 -3.85
N LEU A 35 -3.61 -6.32 -2.59
CA LEU A 35 -3.12 -7.19 -1.51
C LEU A 35 -4.23 -7.71 -0.57
N GLN A 36 -5.49 -7.65 -1.03
CA GLN A 36 -6.61 -8.17 -0.27
C GLN A 36 -6.40 -9.65 0.09
N GLY A 37 -6.60 -10.01 1.35
CA GLY A 37 -6.46 -11.38 1.84
C GLY A 37 -5.02 -11.92 1.87
N ALA A 38 -4.00 -11.07 1.71
CA ALA A 38 -2.60 -11.46 1.84
C ALA A 38 -2.17 -11.70 3.30
N VAL A 39 -2.71 -12.77 3.91
CA VAL A 39 -2.52 -13.17 5.31
C VAL A 39 -1.06 -13.16 5.80
N PRO A 40 -0.04 -13.52 4.99
CA PRO A 40 1.36 -13.43 5.42
C PRO A 40 1.77 -12.05 5.93
N ILE A 41 1.18 -10.97 5.41
CA ILE A 41 1.43 -9.59 5.85
C ILE A 41 1.05 -9.40 7.32
N GLU A 42 -0.03 -10.04 7.78
CA GLU A 42 -0.49 -9.94 9.17
C GLU A 42 0.40 -10.73 10.13
N ARG A 43 0.86 -11.90 9.69
CA ARG A 43 1.46 -12.93 10.56
C ARG A 43 2.98 -12.86 10.62
N ARG A 44 3.62 -12.24 9.62
CA ARG A 44 5.09 -12.20 9.51
C ARG A 44 5.58 -10.75 9.53
N PRO A 45 6.21 -10.30 10.64
CA PRO A 45 6.77 -8.95 10.73
C PRO A 45 7.69 -8.55 9.56
N PRO A 46 8.59 -9.42 9.05
CA PRO A 46 9.43 -9.06 7.90
C PRO A 46 8.64 -8.72 6.63
N ILE A 47 7.54 -9.44 6.37
CA ILE A 47 6.69 -9.20 5.19
C ILE A 47 5.92 -7.88 5.36
N PHE A 48 5.46 -7.58 6.57
CA PHE A 48 4.84 -6.28 6.86
C PHE A 48 5.83 -5.13 6.66
N ASP A 49 7.07 -5.28 7.12
CA ASP A 49 8.12 -4.28 6.93
C ASP A 49 8.43 -4.05 5.45
N LEU A 50 8.43 -5.14 4.66
CA LEU A 50 8.59 -5.10 3.23
C LEU A 50 7.41 -4.40 2.52
N LEU A 51 6.17 -4.62 2.97
CA LEU A 51 5.01 -3.85 2.51
C LEU A 51 5.23 -2.35 2.75
N LEU A 52 5.63 -1.95 3.96
CA LEU A 52 5.86 -0.53 4.26
C LEU A 52 6.96 0.06 3.36
N ARG A 53 8.03 -0.69 3.12
CA ARG A 53 9.09 -0.29 2.19
C ARG A 53 8.54 -0.11 0.77
N PHE A 54 7.80 -1.11 0.26
CA PHE A 54 7.17 -1.07 -1.06
C PHE A 54 6.32 0.19 -1.24
N LEU A 55 5.43 0.50 -0.28
CA LEU A 55 4.55 1.68 -0.36
C LEU A 55 5.32 3.01 -0.36
N GLN A 56 6.54 3.05 0.18
CA GLN A 56 7.37 4.27 0.23
C GLN A 56 8.28 4.43 -0.98
N VAL A 57 8.79 3.33 -1.55
CA VAL A 57 9.78 3.39 -2.64
C VAL A 57 9.17 3.27 -4.03
N CYS A 58 7.99 2.65 -4.14
CA CYS A 58 7.30 2.46 -5.41
C CYS A 58 6.22 3.53 -5.60
N PRO A 59 6.06 4.11 -6.81
CA PRO A 59 4.93 4.98 -7.10
C PRO A 59 3.63 4.18 -7.14
N VAL A 60 2.92 4.13 -6.01
CA VAL A 60 1.61 3.44 -5.88
C VAL A 60 0.47 4.46 -5.91
N TRP A 61 -0.46 4.32 -6.85
CA TRP A 61 -1.63 5.20 -6.92
C TRP A 61 -2.75 4.76 -5.96
N SER A 62 -3.06 3.46 -5.95
CA SER A 62 -4.09 2.83 -5.13
C SER A 62 -3.56 1.57 -4.44
N VAL A 63 -4.00 1.32 -3.21
CA VAL A 63 -3.73 0.06 -2.49
C VAL A 63 -5.02 -0.55 -1.96
N ASN A 64 -5.21 -1.85 -2.19
CA ASN A 64 -6.29 -2.61 -1.56
C ASN A 64 -5.67 -3.56 -0.52
N LEU A 65 -5.97 -3.29 0.75
CA LEU A 65 -5.58 -4.07 1.93
C LEU A 65 -6.81 -4.74 2.59
N GLY A 66 -7.89 -4.96 1.83
CA GLY A 66 -9.11 -5.59 2.31
C GLY A 66 -8.84 -6.94 2.97
N GLU A 67 -9.69 -7.32 3.92
CA GLU A 67 -9.60 -8.58 4.67
C GLU A 67 -8.36 -8.75 5.54
N LEU A 68 -7.40 -7.81 5.50
CA LEU A 68 -6.22 -7.86 6.37
C LEU A 68 -6.58 -7.49 7.82
N ARG A 69 -6.19 -8.33 8.77
CA ARG A 69 -6.38 -8.13 10.22
C ARG A 69 -5.10 -7.63 10.88
N LEU A 70 -4.76 -6.36 10.66
CA LEU A 70 -3.57 -5.76 11.26
C LEU A 70 -3.78 -5.46 12.76
N SER A 71 -2.73 -5.69 13.56
CA SER A 71 -2.69 -5.28 14.97
C SER A 71 -2.67 -3.75 15.10
N GLU A 72 -3.01 -3.21 16.28
CA GLU A 72 -2.93 -1.78 16.57
C GLU A 72 -1.53 -1.19 16.26
N ALA A 73 -0.47 -1.93 16.60
CA ALA A 73 0.90 -1.54 16.32
C ALA A 73 1.17 -1.45 14.80
N TYR A 74 0.67 -2.40 14.02
CA TYR A 74 0.79 -2.37 12.56
C TYR A 74 -0.05 -1.25 11.97
N CYS A 75 -1.25 -1.01 12.48
CA CYS A 75 -2.09 0.08 12.03
C CYS A 75 -1.40 1.44 12.18
N LYS A 76 -0.78 1.69 13.34
CA LYS A 76 -0.01 2.90 13.62
C LYS A 76 1.18 3.08 12.67
N ARG A 77 1.94 2.01 12.43
CA ARG A 77 3.09 2.03 11.51
C ARG A 77 2.66 2.27 10.06
N LEU A 78 1.57 1.63 9.63
CA LEU A 78 0.98 1.85 8.32
C LEU A 78 0.50 3.30 8.16
N ALA A 79 -0.11 3.89 9.19
CA ALA A 79 -0.53 5.30 9.17
C ALA A 79 0.66 6.25 9.01
N GLN A 80 1.74 6.01 9.75
CA GLN A 80 2.99 6.79 9.62
C GLN A 80 3.61 6.64 8.21
N CYS A 81 3.58 5.43 7.67
CA CYS A 81 4.03 5.14 6.32
C CYS A 81 3.20 5.92 5.29
N LEU A 82 1.87 5.77 5.29
CA LEU A 82 0.95 6.37 4.31
C LEU A 82 1.07 7.90 4.22
N ARG A 83 1.31 8.58 5.34
CA ARG A 83 1.54 10.05 5.38
C ARG A 83 2.71 10.50 4.52
N ARG A 84 3.70 9.63 4.33
CA ARG A 84 4.92 9.88 3.54
C ARG A 84 4.81 9.40 2.08
N THR A 85 3.66 8.84 1.69
CA THR A 85 3.44 8.31 0.33
C THR A 85 2.63 9.26 -0.54
N GLY A 86 2.62 9.01 -1.86
CA GLY A 86 1.71 9.60 -2.83
C GLY A 86 0.41 8.80 -3.04
N ILE A 87 0.09 7.86 -2.15
CA ILE A 87 -1.09 6.99 -2.32
C ILE A 87 -2.35 7.82 -2.12
N THR A 88 -3.21 7.85 -3.14
CA THR A 88 -4.44 8.64 -3.15
C THR A 88 -5.69 7.78 -2.99
N HIS A 89 -5.59 6.47 -3.15
CA HIS A 89 -6.72 5.56 -3.00
C HIS A 89 -6.31 4.41 -2.10
N MET A 90 -7.18 4.08 -1.15
CA MET A 90 -6.98 2.96 -0.25
C MET A 90 -8.32 2.27 -0.04
N PHE A 91 -8.34 0.96 -0.21
CA PHE A 91 -9.40 0.11 0.31
C PHE A 91 -8.86 -0.63 1.53
N TYR A 92 -9.53 -0.46 2.67
CA TYR A 92 -9.23 -1.20 3.89
C TYR A 92 -10.54 -1.49 4.60
N GLU A 93 -10.90 -2.77 4.58
CA GLU A 93 -12.06 -3.30 5.27
C GLU A 93 -11.55 -4.35 6.25
N CYS A 94 -11.40 -3.93 7.50
CA CYS A 94 -11.08 -4.81 8.61
C CYS A 94 -12.15 -4.60 9.68
N THR A 95 -12.74 -5.70 10.15
CA THR A 95 -13.74 -5.70 11.23
C THR A 95 -13.17 -5.16 12.55
N VAL A 96 -11.84 -5.11 12.67
CA VAL A 96 -11.08 -4.55 13.81
C VAL A 96 -10.58 -3.13 13.51
N ALA A 97 -10.85 -2.56 12.33
CA ALA A 97 -10.32 -1.26 11.90
C ALA A 97 -10.83 -0.07 12.74
N GLY A 98 -11.77 -0.27 13.67
CA GLY A 98 -12.20 0.68 14.69
C GLY A 98 -12.08 2.15 14.29
N THR A 99 -11.27 2.90 15.04
CA THR A 99 -10.96 4.32 14.83
C THR A 99 -10.02 4.58 13.64
N TRP A 100 -9.22 3.59 13.22
CA TRP A 100 -8.24 3.73 12.13
C TRP A 100 -8.87 4.01 10.78
N LYS A 101 -10.12 3.56 10.54
CA LYS A 101 -10.83 3.88 9.29
C LYS A 101 -10.90 5.39 9.04
N SER A 102 -11.19 6.17 10.09
CA SER A 102 -11.27 7.63 10.01
C SER A 102 -9.89 8.25 9.84
N GLU A 103 -8.88 7.73 10.54
CA GLU A 103 -7.49 8.20 10.43
C GLU A 103 -6.91 7.95 9.02
N TYR A 104 -7.02 6.73 8.49
CA TYR A 104 -6.58 6.42 7.13
C TYR A 104 -7.33 7.26 6.09
N ARG A 105 -8.64 7.45 6.26
CA ARG A 105 -9.41 8.31 5.37
C ARG A 105 -8.89 9.75 5.37
N ALA A 106 -8.52 10.29 6.53
CA ALA A 106 -7.94 11.63 6.62
C ALA A 106 -6.58 11.71 5.90
N ILE A 107 -5.69 10.74 6.15
CA ILE A 107 -4.37 10.66 5.50
C ILE A 107 -4.51 10.57 3.98
N ILE A 108 -5.40 9.71 3.49
CA ILE A 108 -5.61 9.52 2.05
C ILE A 108 -6.21 10.78 1.39
N ARG A 109 -7.10 11.51 2.07
CA ARG A 109 -7.62 12.80 1.60
C ARG A 109 -6.52 13.87 1.54
N GLU A 110 -5.65 13.91 2.54
CA GLU A 110 -4.48 14.80 2.54
C GLU A 110 -3.53 14.44 1.39
N ASN A 111 -3.29 13.15 1.15
CA ASN A 111 -2.50 12.75 0.00
C ASN A 111 -3.17 13.21 -1.31
N ARG A 112 -4.47 12.99 -1.50
CA ARG A 112 -5.22 13.50 -2.69
C ARG A 112 -5.05 15.00 -2.89
N SER A 113 -5.08 15.81 -1.83
CA SER A 113 -4.93 17.26 -1.97
C SER A 113 -3.53 17.66 -2.46
N LYS A 114 -2.47 16.90 -2.11
CA LYS A 114 -1.12 17.03 -2.70
C LYS A 114 -1.14 16.81 -4.22
N HIS A 115 -2.06 15.96 -4.70
CA HIS A 115 -2.25 15.65 -6.12
C HIS A 115 -3.29 16.55 -6.83
N GLY A 116 -3.95 17.47 -6.12
CA GLY A 116 -4.95 18.40 -6.68
C GLY A 116 -4.41 19.40 -7.71
N ARG A 117 -3.10 19.38 -7.98
CA ARG A 117 -2.50 20.06 -9.13
C ARG A 117 -2.48 19.08 -10.30
N TRP A 118 -3.55 19.08 -11.10
CA TRP A 118 -3.59 18.37 -12.37
C TRP A 118 -2.42 18.84 -13.25
N ARG A 119 -1.49 17.92 -13.50
CA ARG A 119 -0.29 18.09 -14.33
C ARG A 119 -0.71 17.86 -15.80
N PHE A 120 -0.80 18.95 -16.58
CA PHE A 120 -1.10 18.92 -18.03
C PHE A 120 0.18 18.96 -18.89
N SER A 121 1.26 18.26 -18.50
CA SER A 121 2.49 18.28 -19.30
C SER A 121 3.30 16.98 -19.20
N PRO A 122 3.87 16.49 -20.32
CA PRO A 122 4.72 15.29 -20.34
C PRO A 122 6.03 15.40 -19.55
N ASN A 123 6.45 16.62 -19.14
CA ASN A 123 7.81 16.88 -18.67
C ASN A 123 7.95 17.09 -17.15
N CYS A 124 6.96 16.71 -16.34
CA CYS A 124 7.05 16.92 -14.90
C CYS A 124 7.74 15.76 -14.18
N ALA A 125 9.00 15.96 -13.78
CA ALA A 125 9.72 15.07 -12.87
C ALA A 125 8.91 14.82 -11.57
N GLN A 126 8.97 13.59 -11.06
CA GLN A 126 8.42 13.24 -9.74
C GLN A 126 9.41 13.72 -8.66
N ASN A 127 8.86 14.29 -7.59
CA ASN A 127 9.63 14.55 -6.36
C ASN A 127 9.97 13.23 -5.67
#